data_AF-A0A172UHP9-F1
#
_entry.id   AF-A0A172UHP9-F1
#
_cell.length_a   1.000
_cell.length_b   1.000
_cell.length_c   1.000
_cell.angle_alpha   90.00
_cell.angle_beta   90.00
_cell.angle_gamma   90.00
#
_symmetry.space_group_name_H-M   'P 1'
#
loop_
_entity.id
_entity.type
_entity.pdbx_description
1 polymer ?
#
loop_
_entity_poly.entity_id
_entity_poly.type
_entity_poly.pdbx_seq_one_letter_code
_entity_poly.pdbx_strand_id
1 'polypeptide(L)'
;MTGPISPPDEQPRTSQPPILGPRAAAALVAFSSAAVLVVEITALRLLAPYLGLTLETSTLVIGIALAAIALGSWAGGRLSDRTDPRQLIGSAFGGSGAVVALTPAALRMAAEWAPPLLLIVASLTILIPGALLSAVTPMVTKLRLTTLDQTGTVVGQLSGLSTVGAIAGTVLTGFVLISRLPVSAILIGLGTLLVVAGAVVEWRMRRWKRVNAIGLALILLVGGLADYMAPGGCDAETKYHCLRVVADAERDTGRTLVLDGLKHSYLDLNDPTHLQFAYVRGLASVVDTAFPTGRPLAAYHLGGGGLTFPRYLAATRPGTRSLVSEIDGGVVRTDRDELGLQSDAGIEVRVEDGRLGLASLDPGSRDLIVGDAFGGVSVPWHLTTTEAIADIRRALNGTGVYVANLIDYGQLSFARAEVATLSQAFDHILLVGEPRDLGLDAAFAPDGGNFVVAASHRALDFEAIKTALDARETQWTVVQGEALRRWIGDAETLSDDYAPVDQLLEPAPTRSAR
;
A
#
# COMPACT_ATOMS: atom_id res chain seq x y z
N MET A 1 -60.08 -68.80 -14.68
CA MET A 1 -59.50 -68.08 -13.53
C MET A 1 -58.68 -66.92 -14.07
N THR A 2 -59.33 -65.78 -14.27
CA THR A 2 -58.75 -64.52 -14.76
C THR A 2 -58.77 -63.55 -13.59
N GLY A 3 -57.66 -63.44 -12.87
CA GLY A 3 -57.46 -62.40 -11.85
C GLY A 3 -56.81 -61.17 -12.47
N PRO A 4 -57.26 -59.94 -12.17
CA PRO A 4 -56.58 -58.74 -12.63
C PRO A 4 -55.29 -58.53 -11.84
N ILE A 5 -54.19 -58.34 -12.56
CA ILE A 5 -52.90 -57.89 -12.01
C ILE A 5 -53.09 -56.43 -11.60
N SER A 6 -53.00 -56.15 -10.31
CA SER A 6 -53.00 -54.78 -9.78
C SER A 6 -51.66 -54.12 -10.16
N PRO A 7 -51.64 -52.86 -10.62
CA PRO A 7 -50.39 -52.12 -10.79
C PRO A 7 -49.77 -51.85 -9.40
N PRO A 8 -48.43 -51.85 -9.26
CA PRO A 8 -47.80 -51.51 -8.00
C PRO A 8 -48.12 -50.04 -7.65
N ASP A 9 -48.59 -49.83 -6.42
CA ASP A 9 -48.84 -48.53 -5.80
C ASP A 9 -47.64 -47.59 -6.02
N GLU A 10 -47.84 -46.57 -6.85
CA GLU A 10 -46.94 -45.44 -6.95
C GLU A 10 -47.13 -44.59 -5.69
N GLN A 11 -46.38 -44.92 -4.63
CA GLN A 11 -46.33 -44.11 -3.43
C GLN A 11 -45.98 -42.66 -3.82
N PRO A 12 -46.76 -41.65 -3.40
CA PRO A 12 -46.39 -40.26 -3.62
C PRO A 12 -45.05 -40.02 -2.94
N ARG A 13 -43.99 -39.76 -3.72
CA ARG A 13 -42.72 -39.26 -3.18
C ARG A 13 -43.06 -37.95 -2.49
N THR A 14 -43.20 -37.98 -1.17
CA THR A 14 -43.38 -36.78 -0.35
C THR A 14 -42.21 -35.86 -0.66
N SER A 15 -42.48 -34.79 -1.40
CA SER A 15 -41.52 -33.73 -1.67
C SER A 15 -41.16 -33.09 -0.32
N GLN A 16 -40.07 -33.55 0.30
CA GLN A 16 -39.52 -32.88 1.46
C GLN A 16 -39.25 -31.43 1.07
N PRO A 17 -39.80 -30.43 1.78
CA PRO A 17 -39.56 -29.04 1.43
C PRO A 17 -38.04 -28.76 1.48
N PRO A 18 -37.51 -27.91 0.60
CA PRO A 18 -36.10 -27.54 0.63
C PRO A 18 -35.79 -26.94 2.01
N ILE A 19 -34.95 -27.66 2.78
CA ILE A 19 -34.67 -27.35 4.19
C ILE A 19 -33.95 -25.99 4.32
N LEU A 20 -33.27 -25.54 3.26
CA LEU A 20 -32.70 -24.20 3.14
C LEU A 20 -33.56 -23.35 2.18
N GLY A 21 -34.26 -22.36 2.74
CA GLY A 21 -35.09 -21.46 1.95
C GLY A 21 -34.28 -20.69 0.88
N PRO A 22 -34.89 -20.31 -0.26
CA PRO A 22 -34.17 -19.66 -1.37
C PRO A 22 -33.37 -18.42 -0.98
N ARG A 23 -33.94 -17.60 -0.09
CA ARG A 23 -33.30 -16.38 0.42
C ARG A 23 -32.09 -16.69 1.31
N ALA A 24 -32.15 -17.75 2.12
CA ALA A 24 -31.04 -18.14 2.98
C ALA A 24 -29.87 -18.70 2.16
N ALA A 25 -30.15 -19.50 1.13
CA ALA A 25 -29.15 -19.98 0.18
C ALA A 25 -28.46 -18.81 -0.55
N ALA A 26 -29.24 -17.86 -1.04
CA ALA A 26 -28.74 -16.66 -1.69
C ALA A 26 -27.85 -15.83 -0.76
N ALA A 27 -28.30 -15.59 0.48
CA ALA A 27 -27.56 -14.82 1.46
C ALA A 27 -26.23 -15.48 1.84
N LEU A 28 -26.21 -16.80 2.05
CA LEU A 28 -24.98 -17.52 2.40
C LEU A 28 -23.94 -17.46 1.28
N VAL A 29 -24.36 -17.69 0.03
CA VAL A 29 -23.46 -17.66 -1.13
C VAL A 29 -22.95 -16.25 -1.41
N ALA A 30 -23.83 -15.25 -1.41
CA ALA A 30 -23.43 -13.87 -1.62
C ALA A 30 -22.48 -13.39 -0.50
N PHE A 31 -22.77 -13.75 0.75
CA PHE A 31 -21.94 -13.36 1.89
C PHE A 31 -20.58 -14.07 1.92
N SER A 32 -20.52 -15.38 1.64
CA SER A 32 -19.24 -16.09 1.56
C SER A 32 -18.36 -15.52 0.46
N SER A 33 -18.92 -15.22 -0.72
CA SER A 33 -18.17 -14.62 -1.82
C SER A 33 -17.73 -13.19 -1.50
N ALA A 34 -18.59 -12.36 -0.90
CA ALA A 34 -18.20 -11.03 -0.43
C ALA A 34 -17.02 -11.09 0.56
N ALA A 35 -17.07 -12.03 1.52
CA ALA A 35 -16.04 -12.19 2.53
C ALA A 35 -14.68 -12.62 1.95
N VAL A 36 -14.66 -13.51 0.94
CA VAL A 36 -13.41 -13.87 0.24
C VAL A 36 -12.72 -12.63 -0.33
N LEU A 37 -13.48 -11.78 -1.03
CA LEU A 37 -12.95 -10.56 -1.64
C LEU A 37 -12.53 -9.50 -0.60
N VAL A 38 -13.25 -9.41 0.53
CA VAL A 38 -12.84 -8.53 1.64
C VAL A 38 -11.49 -8.96 2.19
N VAL A 39 -11.29 -10.28 2.44
CA VAL A 39 -10.01 -10.83 2.93
C VAL A 39 -8.88 -10.57 1.93
N GLU A 40 -9.13 -10.77 0.63
CA GLU A 40 -8.14 -10.54 -0.42
C GLU A 40 -7.66 -9.07 -0.46
N ILE A 41 -8.60 -8.12 -0.51
CA ILE A 41 -8.28 -6.70 -0.63
C ILE A 41 -7.59 -6.18 0.64
N THR A 42 -8.03 -6.64 1.81
CA THR A 42 -7.42 -6.23 3.09
C THR A 42 -6.03 -6.83 3.29
N ALA A 43 -5.77 -8.03 2.75
CA ALA A 43 -4.46 -8.66 2.83
C ALA A 43 -3.35 -7.83 2.16
N LEU A 44 -3.62 -7.18 1.03
CA LEU A 44 -2.66 -6.29 0.36
C LEU A 44 -2.17 -5.18 1.29
N ARG A 45 -3.11 -4.52 1.97
CA ARG A 45 -2.78 -3.43 2.90
C ARG A 45 -2.10 -3.92 4.16
N LEU A 46 -2.49 -5.08 4.67
CA LEU A 46 -1.89 -5.63 5.88
C LEU A 46 -0.44 -6.09 5.63
N LEU A 47 -0.10 -6.45 4.39
CA LEU A 47 1.25 -6.85 3.99
C LEU A 47 2.13 -5.67 3.56
N ALA A 48 1.54 -4.53 3.21
CA ALA A 48 2.26 -3.34 2.79
C ALA A 48 3.42 -2.94 3.72
N PRO A 49 3.28 -2.94 5.06
CA PRO A 49 4.37 -2.52 5.96
C PRO A 49 5.57 -3.47 5.98
N TYR A 50 5.40 -4.69 5.47
CA TYR A 50 6.43 -5.73 5.53
C TYR A 50 7.03 -6.07 4.17
N LEU A 51 6.23 -5.98 3.11
CA LEU A 51 6.62 -6.37 1.75
C LEU A 51 6.60 -5.20 0.77
N GLY A 52 6.09 -4.03 1.16
CA GLY A 52 5.78 -2.92 0.27
C GLY A 52 4.50 -3.13 -0.55
N LEU A 53 4.07 -2.08 -1.25
CA LEU A 53 3.01 -2.13 -2.25
C LEU A 53 3.65 -2.14 -3.64
N THR A 54 3.80 -3.33 -4.23
CA THR A 54 4.39 -3.51 -5.57
C THR A 54 3.48 -4.31 -6.49
N LEU A 55 3.79 -4.36 -7.78
CA LEU A 55 3.07 -5.20 -8.74
C LEU A 55 3.24 -6.70 -8.41
N GLU A 56 4.43 -7.12 -7.96
CA GLU A 56 4.71 -8.51 -7.59
C GLU A 56 3.90 -8.94 -6.37
N THR A 57 3.90 -8.12 -5.32
CA THR A 57 3.14 -8.40 -4.08
C THR A 57 1.64 -8.44 -4.37
N SER A 58 1.14 -7.52 -5.19
CA SER A 58 -0.26 -7.49 -5.61
C SER A 58 -0.63 -8.74 -6.42
N THR A 59 0.21 -9.11 -7.39
CA THR A 59 0.01 -10.29 -8.23
C THR A 59 0.05 -11.59 -7.41
N LEU A 60 0.96 -11.68 -6.44
CA LEU A 60 1.08 -12.83 -5.55
C LEU A 60 -0.20 -13.03 -4.71
N VAL A 61 -0.73 -11.95 -4.11
CA VAL A 61 -1.94 -12.03 -3.29
C VAL A 61 -3.15 -12.44 -4.12
N ILE A 62 -3.34 -11.87 -5.30
CA ILE A 62 -4.40 -12.28 -6.24
C ILE A 62 -4.23 -13.75 -6.62
N GLY A 63 -3.00 -14.18 -6.93
CA GLY A 63 -2.70 -15.58 -7.28
C GLY A 63 -3.07 -16.56 -6.15
N ILE A 64 -2.75 -16.22 -4.90
CA ILE A 64 -3.10 -17.02 -3.72
C ILE A 64 -4.62 -17.04 -3.50
N ALA A 65 -5.29 -15.90 -3.66
CA ALA A 65 -6.75 -15.82 -3.52
C ALA A 65 -7.48 -16.66 -4.58
N LEU A 66 -7.05 -16.59 -5.85
CA LEU A 66 -7.59 -17.42 -6.92
C LEU A 66 -7.33 -18.91 -6.69
N ALA A 67 -6.13 -19.28 -6.21
CA ALA A 67 -5.83 -20.65 -5.82
C ALA A 67 -6.73 -21.13 -4.67
N ALA A 68 -7.00 -20.27 -3.68
CA ALA A 68 -7.93 -20.55 -2.59
C ALA A 68 -9.36 -20.80 -3.12
N ILE A 69 -9.84 -19.96 -4.04
CA ILE A 69 -11.16 -20.09 -4.66
C ILE A 69 -11.27 -21.42 -5.43
N ALA A 70 -10.26 -21.74 -6.24
CA ALA A 70 -10.22 -22.96 -7.04
C ALA A 70 -10.20 -24.21 -6.14
N LEU A 71 -9.28 -24.27 -5.18
CA LEU A 71 -9.15 -25.39 -4.23
C LEU A 71 -10.39 -25.54 -3.37
N GLY A 72 -10.93 -24.44 -2.85
CA GLY A 72 -12.13 -24.41 -2.03
C GLY A 72 -13.36 -24.91 -2.78
N SER A 73 -13.58 -24.39 -3.98
CA SER A 73 -14.74 -24.81 -4.81
C SER A 73 -14.65 -26.28 -5.21
N TRP A 74 -13.45 -26.75 -5.59
CA TRP A 74 -13.23 -28.16 -5.96
C TRP A 74 -13.39 -29.11 -4.76
N ALA A 75 -12.72 -28.81 -3.64
CA ALA A 75 -12.80 -29.59 -2.42
C ALA A 75 -14.21 -29.56 -1.82
N GLY A 76 -14.88 -28.40 -1.84
CA GLY A 76 -16.25 -28.23 -1.38
C GLY A 76 -17.25 -29.09 -2.15
N GLY A 77 -17.13 -29.14 -3.48
CA GLY A 77 -17.90 -30.04 -4.33
C GLY A 77 -17.67 -31.51 -3.96
N ARG A 78 -16.40 -31.95 -3.93
CA ARG A 78 -16.05 -33.35 -3.61
C ARG A 78 -16.47 -33.76 -2.20
N LEU A 79 -16.35 -32.86 -1.22
CA LEU A 79 -16.71 -33.13 0.17
C LEU A 79 -18.23 -33.16 0.34
N SER A 80 -18.96 -32.34 -0.42
CA SER A 80 -20.43 -32.38 -0.45
C SER A 80 -20.97 -33.73 -0.91
N ASP A 81 -20.20 -34.50 -1.70
CA ASP A 81 -20.51 -35.88 -2.11
C ASP A 81 -20.30 -36.93 -1.03
N ARG A 82 -19.39 -36.68 -0.10
CA ARG A 82 -19.01 -37.65 0.93
C ARG A 82 -19.68 -37.38 2.27
N THR A 83 -20.02 -36.12 2.55
CA THR A 83 -20.51 -35.68 3.85
C THR A 83 -21.66 -34.71 3.65
N ASP A 84 -22.68 -34.81 4.50
CA ASP A 84 -23.85 -33.93 4.44
C ASP A 84 -23.41 -32.46 4.54
N PRO A 85 -23.66 -31.62 3.51
CA PRO A 85 -23.22 -30.22 3.49
C PRO A 85 -23.71 -29.39 4.69
N ARG A 86 -24.84 -29.78 5.30
CA ARG A 86 -25.37 -29.14 6.53
C ARG A 86 -24.37 -29.17 7.68
N GLN A 87 -23.48 -30.15 7.64
CA GLN A 87 -22.47 -30.34 8.66
C GLN A 87 -21.26 -29.43 8.51
N LEU A 88 -21.02 -28.97 7.28
CA LEU A 88 -19.77 -28.38 6.86
C LEU A 88 -19.85 -26.86 6.72
N ILE A 89 -21.02 -26.33 6.31
CA ILE A 89 -21.20 -24.89 6.08
C ILE A 89 -20.94 -24.09 7.37
N GLY A 90 -21.50 -24.52 8.50
CA GLY A 90 -21.30 -23.85 9.79
C GLY A 90 -19.83 -23.82 10.21
N SER A 91 -19.14 -24.96 10.12
CA SER A 91 -17.70 -25.06 10.43
C SER A 91 -16.82 -24.31 9.43
N ALA A 92 -17.22 -24.20 8.16
CA ALA A 92 -16.49 -23.44 7.15
C ALA A 92 -16.53 -21.94 7.47
N PHE A 93 -17.70 -21.40 7.83
CA PHE A 93 -17.86 -20.02 8.30
C PHE A 93 -17.14 -19.77 9.63
N GLY A 94 -17.28 -20.68 10.61
CA GLY A 94 -16.62 -20.55 11.91
C GLY A 94 -15.09 -20.62 11.82
N GLY A 95 -14.57 -21.60 11.06
CA GLY A 95 -13.14 -21.79 10.86
C GLY A 95 -12.50 -20.66 10.07
N SER A 96 -13.14 -20.21 8.99
CA SER A 96 -12.66 -19.04 8.24
C SER A 96 -12.67 -17.78 9.10
N GLY A 97 -13.76 -17.52 9.83
CA GLY A 97 -13.87 -16.34 10.68
C GLY A 97 -12.84 -16.31 11.82
N ALA A 98 -12.51 -17.47 12.41
CA ALA A 98 -11.45 -17.58 13.40
C ALA A 98 -10.08 -17.23 12.82
N VAL A 99 -9.75 -17.77 11.64
CA VAL A 99 -8.48 -17.46 10.97
C VAL A 99 -8.41 -15.98 10.59
N VAL A 100 -9.46 -15.43 9.98
CA VAL A 100 -9.54 -14.01 9.57
C VAL A 100 -9.37 -13.08 10.77
N ALA A 101 -9.98 -13.37 11.91
CA ALA A 101 -9.83 -12.56 13.13
C ALA A 101 -8.40 -12.63 13.72
N LEU A 102 -7.71 -13.76 13.54
CA LEU A 102 -6.33 -13.96 14.03
C LEU A 102 -5.27 -13.43 13.06
N THR A 103 -5.62 -13.15 11.81
CA THR A 103 -4.68 -12.72 10.76
C THR A 103 -3.78 -11.54 11.17
N PRO A 104 -4.29 -10.42 11.74
CA PRO A 104 -3.43 -9.30 12.10
C PRO A 104 -2.36 -9.67 13.13
N ALA A 105 -2.75 -10.38 14.19
CA ALA A 105 -1.84 -10.83 15.23
C ALA A 105 -0.82 -11.85 14.67
N ALA A 106 -1.27 -12.78 13.84
CA ALA A 106 -0.40 -13.79 13.23
C ALA A 106 0.70 -13.16 12.36
N LEU A 107 0.36 -12.14 11.55
CA LEU A 107 1.34 -11.46 10.70
C LEU A 107 2.31 -10.59 11.51
N ARG A 108 1.81 -9.82 12.48
CA ARG A 108 2.67 -9.03 13.37
C ARG A 108 3.67 -9.89 14.14
N MET A 109 3.20 -11.00 14.72
CA MET A 109 4.07 -11.94 15.43
C MET A 109 5.08 -12.60 14.51
N ALA A 110 4.67 -12.99 13.29
CA ALA A 110 5.57 -13.58 12.32
C ALA A 110 6.64 -12.57 11.87
N ALA A 111 6.26 -11.32 11.60
CA ALA A 111 7.19 -10.27 11.21
C ALA A 111 8.24 -9.99 12.29
N GLU A 112 7.85 -9.95 13.56
CA GLU A 112 8.76 -9.64 14.67
C GLU A 112 9.66 -10.83 15.03
N TRP A 113 9.08 -12.01 15.23
CA TRP A 113 9.78 -13.15 15.83
C TRP A 113 10.29 -14.17 14.81
N ALA A 114 9.72 -14.21 13.61
CA ALA A 114 10.08 -15.17 12.57
C ALA A 114 9.96 -14.59 11.15
N PRO A 115 10.69 -13.51 10.80
CA PRO A 115 10.61 -12.89 9.46
C PRO A 115 10.67 -13.88 8.28
N PRO A 116 11.49 -14.96 8.31
CA PRO A 116 11.53 -15.94 7.22
C PRO A 116 10.20 -16.68 6.98
N LEU A 117 9.32 -16.75 7.98
CA LEU A 117 8.02 -17.42 7.89
C LEU A 117 6.88 -16.48 7.49
N LEU A 118 7.12 -15.16 7.40
CA LEU A 118 6.08 -14.17 7.16
C LEU A 118 5.27 -14.47 5.89
N LEU A 119 5.95 -14.76 4.76
CA LEU A 119 5.27 -15.10 3.50
C LEU A 119 4.41 -16.36 3.59
N ILE A 120 4.86 -17.35 4.37
CA ILE A 120 4.12 -18.59 4.58
C ILE A 120 2.87 -18.29 5.42
N VAL A 121 3.03 -17.53 6.51
CA VAL A 121 1.90 -17.13 7.37
C VAL A 121 0.89 -16.30 6.58
N ALA A 122 1.35 -15.30 5.81
CA ALA A 122 0.54 -14.51 4.89
C ALA A 122 -0.26 -15.38 3.92
N SER A 123 0.43 -16.30 3.23
CA SER A 123 -0.20 -17.22 2.29
C SER A 123 -1.28 -18.07 2.96
N LEU A 124 -1.01 -18.61 4.15
CA LEU A 124 -1.98 -19.42 4.89
C LEU A 124 -3.20 -18.59 5.36
N THR A 125 -2.98 -17.36 5.81
CA THR A 125 -4.06 -16.48 6.27
C THR A 125 -5.00 -16.02 5.16
N ILE A 126 -4.57 -16.09 3.89
CA ILE A 126 -5.42 -15.86 2.71
C ILE A 126 -6.03 -17.18 2.22
N LEU A 127 -5.19 -18.20 2.05
CA LEU A 127 -5.53 -19.48 1.45
C LEU A 127 -6.59 -20.25 2.25
N ILE A 128 -6.43 -20.32 3.57
CA ILE A 128 -7.32 -21.10 4.44
C ILE A 128 -8.74 -20.52 4.44
N PRO A 129 -8.98 -19.24 4.81
CA PRO A 129 -10.33 -18.70 4.81
C PRO A 129 -10.91 -18.60 3.40
N GLY A 130 -10.10 -18.28 2.39
CA GLY A 130 -10.54 -18.26 0.99
C GLY A 130 -11.05 -19.61 0.52
N ALA A 131 -10.34 -20.70 0.84
CA ALA A 131 -10.74 -22.06 0.47
C ALA A 131 -12.00 -22.52 1.23
N LEU A 132 -12.08 -22.25 2.54
CA LEU A 132 -13.24 -22.62 3.35
C LEU A 132 -14.50 -21.89 2.89
N LEU A 133 -14.42 -20.59 2.62
CA LEU A 133 -15.56 -19.78 2.16
C LEU A 133 -15.98 -20.16 0.73
N SER A 134 -15.03 -20.40 -0.16
CA SER A 134 -15.33 -20.80 -1.55
C SER A 134 -15.96 -22.19 -1.65
N ALA A 135 -15.74 -23.05 -0.64
CA ALA A 135 -16.40 -24.34 -0.54
C ALA A 135 -17.92 -24.24 -0.25
N VAL A 136 -18.41 -23.09 0.23
CA VAL A 136 -19.83 -22.89 0.59
C VAL A 136 -20.74 -22.92 -0.64
N THR A 137 -20.34 -22.31 -1.76
CA THR A 137 -21.15 -22.25 -2.99
C THR A 137 -21.53 -23.63 -3.54
N PRO A 138 -20.60 -24.58 -3.77
CA PRO A 138 -20.97 -25.93 -4.21
C PRO A 138 -21.78 -26.71 -3.16
N MET A 139 -21.49 -26.51 -1.86
CA MET A 139 -22.26 -27.12 -0.77
C MET A 139 -23.73 -26.67 -0.76
N VAL A 140 -23.98 -25.36 -0.90
CA VAL A 140 -25.33 -24.79 -0.97
C VAL A 140 -26.04 -25.21 -2.25
N THR A 141 -25.30 -25.27 -3.37
CA THR A 141 -25.80 -25.76 -4.65
C THR A 141 -26.34 -27.18 -4.49
N LYS A 142 -25.56 -28.08 -3.89
CA LYS A 142 -25.99 -29.45 -3.63
C LYS A 142 -27.26 -29.54 -2.78
N LEU A 143 -27.41 -28.69 -1.76
CA LEU A 143 -28.62 -28.65 -0.92
C LEU A 143 -29.87 -28.16 -1.65
N ARG A 144 -29.70 -27.46 -2.79
CA ARG A 144 -30.80 -26.86 -3.57
C ARG A 144 -31.15 -27.65 -4.83
N LEU A 145 -30.27 -28.52 -5.29
CA LEU A 145 -30.53 -29.42 -6.41
C LEU A 145 -31.43 -30.58 -5.97
N THR A 146 -32.75 -30.42 -6.14
CA THR A 146 -33.76 -31.45 -5.85
C THR A 146 -34.24 -32.20 -7.07
N THR A 147 -34.11 -31.61 -8.28
CA THR A 147 -34.64 -32.14 -9.54
C THR A 147 -33.71 -31.80 -10.71
N LEU A 148 -33.51 -32.74 -11.63
CA LEU A 148 -32.62 -32.56 -12.79
C LEU A 148 -33.07 -31.39 -13.70
N ASP A 149 -34.39 -31.19 -13.86
CA ASP A 149 -34.98 -30.20 -14.77
C ASP A 149 -34.67 -28.74 -14.41
N GLN A 150 -34.32 -28.46 -13.15
CA GLN A 150 -34.03 -27.10 -12.66
C GLN A 150 -32.55 -26.86 -12.35
N THR A 151 -31.69 -27.83 -12.67
CA THR A 151 -30.26 -27.79 -12.32
C THR A 151 -29.57 -26.53 -12.85
N GLY A 152 -29.76 -26.23 -14.14
CA GLY A 152 -29.15 -25.04 -14.75
C GLY A 152 -29.61 -23.72 -14.14
N THR A 153 -30.90 -23.61 -13.80
CA THR A 153 -31.47 -22.39 -13.20
C THR A 153 -30.92 -22.16 -11.80
N VAL A 154 -30.87 -23.21 -10.96
CA VAL A 154 -30.38 -23.11 -9.57
C VAL A 154 -28.88 -22.79 -9.55
N VAL A 155 -28.08 -23.50 -10.35
CA VAL A 155 -26.64 -23.26 -10.44
C VAL A 155 -26.36 -21.85 -10.97
N GLY A 156 -27.05 -21.44 -12.05
CA GLY A 156 -26.90 -20.10 -12.62
C GLY A 156 -27.27 -18.98 -11.65
N GLN A 157 -28.39 -19.12 -10.91
CA GLN A 157 -28.80 -18.13 -9.90
C GLN A 157 -27.79 -18.02 -8.76
N LEU A 158 -27.32 -19.15 -8.22
CA LEU A 158 -26.35 -19.13 -7.13
C LEU A 158 -25.00 -18.57 -7.60
N SER A 159 -24.55 -18.92 -8.80
CA SER A 159 -23.34 -18.36 -9.41
C SER A 159 -23.45 -16.85 -9.61
N GLY A 160 -24.58 -16.36 -10.14
CA GLY A 160 -24.81 -14.92 -10.31
C GLY A 160 -24.82 -14.19 -8.97
N LEU A 161 -25.46 -14.77 -7.95
CA LEU A 161 -25.48 -14.20 -6.60
C LEU A 161 -24.10 -14.18 -5.94
N SER A 162 -23.25 -15.20 -6.15
CA SER A 162 -21.85 -15.15 -5.68
C SER A 162 -21.10 -13.99 -6.31
N THR A 163 -21.26 -13.77 -7.62
CA THR A 163 -20.59 -12.66 -8.32
C THR A 163 -21.08 -11.31 -7.82
N VAL A 164 -22.39 -11.13 -7.64
CA VAL A 164 -22.96 -9.90 -7.07
C VAL A 164 -22.45 -9.65 -5.66
N GLY A 165 -22.38 -10.70 -4.82
CA GLY A 165 -21.80 -10.62 -3.48
C GLY A 165 -20.33 -10.23 -3.49
N ALA A 166 -19.52 -10.84 -4.36
CA ALA A 166 -18.11 -10.51 -4.55
C ALA A 166 -17.93 -9.03 -4.96
N ILE A 167 -18.67 -8.55 -5.97
CA ILE A 167 -18.64 -7.14 -6.42
C ILE A 167 -18.99 -6.20 -5.26
N ALA A 168 -20.07 -6.49 -4.53
CA ALA A 168 -20.48 -5.68 -3.38
C ALA A 168 -19.41 -5.67 -2.28
N GLY A 169 -18.79 -6.82 -1.99
CA GLY A 169 -17.67 -6.94 -1.06
C GLY A 169 -16.47 -6.10 -1.49
N THR A 170 -16.08 -6.17 -2.76
CA THR A 170 -14.96 -5.41 -3.32
C THR A 170 -15.20 -3.90 -3.24
N VAL A 171 -16.35 -3.43 -3.73
CA VAL A 171 -16.69 -1.99 -3.73
C VAL A 171 -16.82 -1.46 -2.31
N LEU A 172 -17.52 -2.18 -1.43
CA LEU A 172 -17.68 -1.78 -0.02
C LEU A 172 -16.33 -1.72 0.69
N THR A 173 -15.44 -2.69 0.46
CA THR A 173 -14.13 -2.73 1.09
C THR A 173 -13.24 -1.60 0.60
N GLY A 174 -13.09 -1.46 -0.72
CA GLY A 174 -12.20 -0.49 -1.33
C GLY A 174 -12.61 0.97 -1.12
N PHE A 175 -13.90 1.29 -1.23
CA PHE A 175 -14.37 2.68 -1.17
C PHE A 175 -14.88 3.11 0.21
N VAL A 176 -15.32 2.17 1.06
CA VAL A 176 -16.00 2.52 2.33
C VAL A 176 -15.25 2.02 3.54
N LEU A 177 -14.94 0.72 3.63
CA LEU A 177 -14.36 0.15 4.84
C LEU A 177 -12.93 0.64 5.06
N ILE A 178 -12.07 0.51 4.05
CA ILE A 178 -10.66 0.94 4.11
C ILE A 178 -10.55 2.46 4.35
N SER A 179 -11.50 3.24 3.83
CA SER A 179 -11.52 4.70 4.03
C SER A 179 -11.88 5.12 5.46
N ARG A 180 -12.52 4.24 6.26
CA ARG A 180 -13.12 4.63 7.55
C ARG A 180 -12.65 3.84 8.75
N LEU A 181 -12.12 2.63 8.52
CA LEU A 181 -11.73 1.70 9.57
C LEU A 181 -10.33 1.17 9.28
N PRO A 182 -9.51 0.95 10.31
CA PRO A 182 -8.23 0.27 10.14
C PRO A 182 -8.46 -1.17 9.70
N VAL A 183 -7.55 -1.73 8.91
CA VAL A 183 -7.61 -3.08 8.33
C VAL A 183 -7.74 -4.15 9.42
N SER A 184 -7.08 -3.99 10.56
CA SER A 184 -7.27 -4.88 11.72
C SER A 184 -8.74 -4.92 12.17
N ALA A 185 -9.40 -3.77 12.26
CA ALA A 185 -10.81 -3.71 12.66
C ALA A 185 -11.73 -4.33 11.60
N ILE A 186 -11.42 -4.15 10.31
CA ILE A 186 -12.16 -4.79 9.21
C ILE A 186 -12.06 -6.32 9.33
N LEU A 187 -10.86 -6.85 9.53
CA LEU A 187 -10.61 -8.29 9.64
C LEU A 187 -11.22 -8.88 10.92
N ILE A 188 -11.06 -8.25 12.07
CA ILE A 188 -11.69 -8.71 13.33
C ILE A 188 -13.22 -8.64 13.22
N GLY A 189 -13.76 -7.56 12.64
CA GLY A 189 -15.19 -7.39 12.42
C GLY A 189 -15.75 -8.44 11.45
N LEU A 190 -15.08 -8.68 10.32
CA LEU A 190 -15.46 -9.71 9.37
C LEU A 190 -15.35 -11.11 9.99
N GLY A 191 -14.25 -11.41 10.67
CA GLY A 191 -14.03 -12.66 11.37
C GLY A 191 -15.14 -12.94 12.38
N THR A 192 -15.52 -11.91 13.15
CA THR A 192 -16.65 -11.96 14.09
C THR A 192 -17.97 -12.27 13.37
N LEU A 193 -18.24 -11.58 12.28
CA LEU A 193 -19.46 -11.76 11.48
C LEU A 193 -19.54 -13.19 10.88
N LEU A 194 -18.42 -13.71 10.39
CA LEU A 194 -18.30 -15.08 9.86
C LEU A 194 -18.51 -16.13 10.95
N VAL A 195 -17.89 -15.94 12.11
CA VAL A 195 -18.07 -16.79 13.29
C VAL A 195 -19.54 -16.82 13.73
N VAL A 196 -20.18 -15.66 13.83
CA VAL A 196 -21.62 -15.54 14.16
C VAL A 196 -22.49 -16.21 13.08
N ALA A 197 -22.20 -15.98 11.79
CA ALA A 197 -22.93 -16.62 10.70
C ALA A 197 -22.83 -18.15 10.78
N GLY A 198 -21.63 -18.69 11.06
CA GLY A 198 -21.41 -20.12 11.28
C GLY A 198 -22.25 -20.66 12.43
N ALA A 199 -22.28 -19.96 13.58
CA ALA A 199 -23.08 -20.34 14.74
C ALA A 199 -24.59 -20.32 14.45
N VAL A 200 -25.08 -19.32 13.71
CA VAL A 200 -26.49 -19.21 13.31
C VAL A 200 -26.87 -20.36 12.37
N VAL A 201 -26.00 -20.71 11.42
CA VAL A 201 -26.21 -21.85 10.52
C VAL A 201 -26.28 -23.15 11.32
N GLU A 202 -25.33 -23.39 12.23
CA GLU A 202 -25.34 -24.58 13.08
C GLU A 202 -26.58 -24.65 13.98
N TRP A 203 -26.95 -23.54 14.61
CA TRP A 203 -28.13 -23.46 15.46
C TRP A 203 -29.39 -23.83 14.69
N ARG A 204 -29.55 -23.29 13.48
CA ARG A 204 -30.72 -23.51 12.63
C ARG A 204 -30.75 -24.91 12.02
N MET A 205 -29.60 -25.54 11.81
CA MET A 205 -29.51 -26.86 11.17
C MET A 205 -29.39 -28.04 12.14
N ARG A 206 -28.89 -27.86 13.37
CA ARG A 206 -28.48 -28.99 14.24
C ARG A 206 -29.02 -29.01 15.68
N ARG A 207 -29.94 -28.13 16.11
CA ARG A 207 -30.45 -28.05 17.51
C ARG A 207 -29.30 -28.07 18.55
N TRP A 208 -28.80 -26.87 18.88
CA TRP A 208 -27.64 -26.58 19.74
C TRP A 208 -27.32 -27.57 20.89
N LYS A 209 -26.06 -28.00 20.97
CA LYS A 209 -25.40 -28.43 22.22
C LYS A 209 -24.59 -27.25 22.78
N ARG A 210 -24.62 -27.01 24.10
CA ARG A 210 -24.00 -25.87 24.81
C ARG A 210 -22.48 -25.68 24.58
N VAL A 211 -21.79 -26.69 24.05
CA VAL A 211 -20.32 -26.70 23.86
C VAL A 211 -19.85 -25.75 22.74
N ASN A 212 -20.67 -25.48 21.71
CA ASN A 212 -20.25 -24.65 20.57
C ASN A 212 -20.32 -23.13 20.85
N ALA A 213 -21.18 -22.69 21.76
CA ALA A 213 -21.31 -21.26 22.10
C ALA A 213 -20.10 -20.74 22.92
N ILE A 214 -19.51 -21.60 23.75
CA ILE A 214 -18.30 -21.27 24.53
C ILE A 214 -17.09 -21.14 23.61
N GLY A 215 -16.93 -22.03 22.63
CA GLY A 215 -15.86 -21.94 21.63
C GLY A 215 -15.95 -20.65 20.80
N LEU A 216 -17.17 -20.22 20.46
CA LEU A 216 -17.44 -18.96 19.77
C LEU A 216 -16.96 -17.74 20.57
N ALA A 217 -17.37 -17.66 21.84
CA ALA A 217 -16.99 -16.56 22.72
C ALA A 217 -15.48 -16.55 22.99
N LEU A 218 -14.85 -17.73 23.13
CA LEU A 218 -13.41 -17.84 23.36
C LEU A 218 -12.61 -17.36 22.13
N ILE A 219 -13.03 -17.72 20.91
CA ILE A 219 -12.36 -17.29 19.68
C ILE A 219 -12.47 -15.76 19.49
N LEU A 220 -13.64 -15.18 19.76
CA LEU A 220 -13.83 -13.72 19.71
C LEU A 220 -13.00 -12.98 20.75
N LEU A 221 -12.92 -13.53 21.97
CA LEU A 221 -12.14 -12.94 23.06
C LEU A 221 -10.63 -13.06 22.79
N VAL A 222 -10.17 -14.21 22.27
CA VAL A 222 -8.77 -14.44 21.92
C VAL A 222 -8.34 -13.58 20.72
N GLY A 223 -9.17 -13.45 19.68
CA GLY A 223 -8.88 -12.58 18.54
C GLY A 223 -8.74 -11.10 18.93
N GLY A 224 -9.66 -10.59 19.76
CA GLY A 224 -9.58 -9.22 20.26
C GLY A 224 -8.42 -8.97 21.22
N LEU A 225 -8.11 -9.92 22.11
CA LEU A 225 -7.00 -9.79 23.06
C LEU A 225 -5.63 -9.96 22.39
N ALA A 226 -5.53 -10.84 21.38
CA ALA A 226 -4.29 -11.07 20.63
C ALA A 226 -3.90 -9.86 19.77
N ASP A 227 -4.86 -9.16 19.16
CA ASP A 227 -4.56 -7.93 18.40
C ASP A 227 -4.08 -6.80 19.31
N TYR A 228 -4.68 -6.63 20.50
CA TYR A 228 -4.26 -5.63 21.48
C TYR A 228 -2.84 -5.88 22.02
N MET A 229 -2.44 -7.14 22.16
CA MET A 229 -1.13 -7.53 22.71
C MET A 229 -0.04 -7.71 21.64
N ALA A 230 -0.38 -7.62 20.35
CA ALA A 230 0.59 -7.86 19.27
C ALA A 230 1.57 -6.68 19.12
N PRO A 231 2.89 -6.93 19.10
CA PRO A 231 3.90 -5.89 18.88
C PRO A 231 3.86 -5.35 17.44
N GLY A 232 4.40 -4.14 17.22
CA GLY A 232 4.58 -3.58 15.87
C GLY A 232 3.30 -3.05 15.24
N GLY A 233 2.41 -2.45 16.03
CA GLY A 233 1.20 -1.80 15.54
C GLY A 233 1.50 -0.61 14.62
N CYS A 234 0.54 -0.32 13.76
CA CYS A 234 0.44 0.96 13.07
C CYS A 234 -0.07 2.00 14.09
N ASP A 235 0.59 3.16 14.22
CA ASP A 235 0.09 4.21 15.11
C ASP A 235 -1.20 4.81 14.52
N ALA A 236 -1.18 5.05 13.20
CA ALA A 236 -2.34 5.49 12.45
C ALA A 236 -2.35 4.85 11.05
N GLU A 237 -3.47 4.23 10.69
CA GLU A 237 -3.69 3.76 9.31
C GLU A 237 -4.41 4.85 8.52
N THR A 238 -3.80 5.29 7.43
CA THR A 238 -4.32 6.35 6.58
C THR A 238 -4.92 5.78 5.30
N LYS A 239 -5.41 6.65 4.42
CA LYS A 239 -5.92 6.21 3.12
C LYS A 239 -4.81 5.61 2.25
N TYR A 240 -3.56 5.97 2.45
CA TYR A 240 -2.45 5.56 1.58
C TYR A 240 -1.41 4.69 2.30
N HIS A 241 -1.17 4.91 3.59
CA HIS A 241 -0.05 4.33 4.33
C HIS A 241 -0.43 3.83 5.72
N CYS A 242 0.36 2.88 6.23
CA CYS A 242 0.51 2.69 7.64
C CYS A 242 1.56 3.65 8.20
N LEU A 243 1.15 4.57 9.07
CA LEU A 243 1.98 5.60 9.66
C LEU A 243 2.44 5.21 11.07
N ARG A 244 3.71 5.48 11.36
CA ARG A 244 4.31 5.37 12.69
C ARG A 244 5.30 6.51 12.95
N VAL A 245 5.27 7.08 14.15
CA VAL A 245 6.23 8.11 14.59
C VAL A 245 7.15 7.51 15.64
N VAL A 246 8.44 7.43 15.32
CA VAL A 246 9.44 6.82 16.19
C VAL A 246 10.28 7.91 16.85
N ALA A 247 10.31 7.94 18.17
CA ALA A 247 11.23 8.79 18.92
C ALA A 247 12.67 8.27 18.76
N ASP A 248 13.61 9.18 18.55
CA ASP A 248 15.03 8.86 18.56
C ASP A 248 15.50 8.59 20.01
N ALA A 249 16.23 7.49 20.20
CA ALA A 249 16.76 7.11 21.51
C ALA A 249 17.96 7.96 21.95
N GLU A 250 18.68 8.54 20.99
CA GLU A 250 19.90 9.33 21.23
C GLU A 250 19.61 10.84 21.21
N ARG A 251 18.42 11.26 20.76
CA ARG A 251 18.04 12.66 20.64
C ARG A 251 16.58 12.89 21.06
N ASP A 252 16.37 13.46 22.25
CA ASP A 252 15.04 13.59 22.89
C ASP A 252 13.95 14.21 21.99
N THR A 253 14.31 15.19 21.14
CA THR A 253 13.40 15.88 20.23
C THR A 253 13.44 15.35 18.79
N GLY A 254 14.24 14.32 18.52
CA GLY A 254 14.31 13.63 17.25
C GLY A 254 13.09 12.73 17.02
N ARG A 255 12.47 12.85 15.85
CA ARG A 255 11.35 12.02 15.41
C ARG A 255 11.62 11.50 14.01
N THR A 256 11.35 10.20 13.81
CA THR A 256 11.36 9.57 12.49
C THR A 256 9.92 9.26 12.07
N LEU A 257 9.49 9.79 10.93
CA LEU A 257 8.26 9.38 10.27
C LEU A 257 8.52 8.11 9.47
N VAL A 258 7.78 7.05 9.77
CA VAL A 258 7.85 5.77 9.09
C VAL A 258 6.51 5.51 8.41
N LEU A 259 6.51 5.34 7.09
CA LEU A 259 5.34 4.98 6.29
C LEU A 259 5.59 3.60 5.66
N ASP A 260 4.66 2.67 5.87
CA ASP A 260 4.74 1.28 5.40
C ASP A 260 6.08 0.60 5.71
N GLY A 261 6.63 0.86 6.91
CA GLY A 261 7.89 0.29 7.37
C GLY A 261 9.16 1.02 6.90
N LEU A 262 9.05 1.94 5.94
CA LEU A 262 10.18 2.70 5.40
C LEU A 262 10.33 4.04 6.12
N LYS A 263 11.56 4.41 6.48
CA LYS A 263 11.87 5.73 7.04
C LYS A 263 11.73 6.79 5.94
N HIS A 264 10.70 7.62 6.04
CA HIS A 264 10.41 8.65 5.05
C HIS A 264 11.01 10.00 5.43
N SER A 265 10.99 10.34 6.73
CA SER A 265 11.49 11.62 7.20
C SER A 265 12.10 11.52 8.59
N TYR A 266 13.10 12.36 8.85
CA TYR A 266 13.62 12.61 10.18
C TYR A 266 13.61 14.10 10.43
N LEU A 267 13.14 14.50 11.61
CA LEU A 267 13.13 15.88 12.05
C LEU A 267 13.48 15.99 13.53
N ASP A 268 14.15 17.08 13.89
CA ASP A 268 14.24 17.53 15.27
C ASP A 268 13.20 18.64 15.48
N LEU A 269 12.32 18.45 16.47
CA LEU A 269 11.24 19.38 16.79
C LEU A 269 11.75 20.74 17.30
N ASN A 270 12.94 20.78 17.90
CA ASN A 270 13.55 22.00 18.45
C ASN A 270 14.63 22.60 17.54
N ASP A 271 15.22 21.80 16.65
CA ASP A 271 16.24 22.24 15.71
C ASP A 271 15.87 21.89 14.26
N PRO A 272 15.09 22.75 13.57
CA PRO A 272 14.75 22.56 12.16
C PRO A 272 15.96 22.56 11.20
N THR A 273 17.15 22.92 11.68
CA THR A 273 18.38 22.92 10.88
C THR A 273 19.14 21.60 10.96
N HIS A 274 18.73 20.69 11.85
CA HIS A 274 19.29 19.36 11.97
C HIS A 274 18.74 18.43 10.87
N LEU A 275 19.56 18.22 9.84
CA LEU A 275 19.23 17.37 8.69
C LEU A 275 19.94 16.01 8.81
N GLN A 276 19.23 14.97 9.27
CA GLN A 276 19.83 13.65 9.50
C GLN A 276 20.09 12.88 8.19
N PHE A 277 19.16 12.94 7.23
CA PHE A 277 19.32 12.23 5.95
C PHE A 277 20.25 12.97 4.99
N ALA A 278 21.16 12.22 4.36
CA ALA A 278 22.17 12.76 3.46
C ALA A 278 21.55 13.47 2.24
N TYR A 279 20.45 12.94 1.69
CA TYR A 279 19.77 13.58 0.56
C TYR A 279 19.18 14.95 0.93
N VAL A 280 18.65 15.11 2.15
CA VAL A 280 18.13 16.41 2.61
C VAL A 280 19.28 17.40 2.78
N ARG A 281 20.45 16.93 3.26
CA ARG A 281 21.69 17.75 3.26
C ARG A 281 22.12 18.11 1.85
N GLY A 282 22.00 17.20 0.88
CA GLY A 282 22.25 17.44 -0.54
C GLY A 282 21.33 18.51 -1.13
N LEU A 283 20.01 18.41 -0.89
CA LEU A 283 19.02 19.41 -1.27
C LEU A 283 19.38 20.78 -0.67
N ALA A 284 19.71 20.83 0.62
CA ALA A 284 20.12 22.06 1.30
C ALA A 284 21.39 22.66 0.67
N SER A 285 22.41 21.86 0.37
CA SER A 285 23.64 22.33 -0.30
C SER A 285 23.35 22.98 -1.65
N VAL A 286 22.46 22.39 -2.45
CA VAL A 286 22.06 22.96 -3.74
C VAL A 286 21.28 24.27 -3.54
N VAL A 287 20.30 24.29 -2.64
CA VAL A 287 19.42 25.46 -2.45
C VAL A 287 20.16 26.63 -1.78
N ASP A 288 21.07 26.36 -0.84
CA ASP A 288 21.88 27.38 -0.14
C ASP A 288 22.93 28.05 -1.01
N THR A 289 23.36 27.37 -2.06
CA THR A 289 24.31 27.93 -3.04
C THR A 289 23.59 28.56 -4.23
N ALA A 290 22.42 28.05 -4.60
CA ALA A 290 21.63 28.60 -5.69
C ALA A 290 21.03 29.96 -5.34
N PHE A 291 20.64 30.21 -4.09
CA PHE A 291 19.96 31.45 -3.68
C PHE A 291 20.76 32.23 -2.65
N PRO A 292 20.66 33.58 -2.62
CA PRO A 292 21.35 34.37 -1.61
C PRO A 292 20.92 33.99 -0.19
N THR A 293 21.89 33.89 0.72
CA THR A 293 21.67 33.49 2.11
C THR A 293 20.61 34.35 2.81
N GLY A 294 19.68 33.71 3.51
CA GLY A 294 18.63 34.38 4.30
C GLY A 294 17.53 35.06 3.48
N ARG A 295 17.59 35.06 2.14
CA ARG A 295 16.50 35.61 1.33
C ARG A 295 15.30 34.68 1.33
N PRO A 296 14.08 35.19 1.58
CA PRO A 296 12.87 34.39 1.52
C PRO A 296 12.59 33.93 0.08
N LEU A 297 12.00 32.75 -0.05
CA LEU A 297 11.65 32.14 -1.33
C LEU A 297 10.13 31.93 -1.44
N ALA A 298 9.62 31.86 -2.68
CA ALA A 298 8.34 31.24 -3.00
C ALA A 298 8.60 29.77 -3.42
N ALA A 299 8.49 28.86 -2.46
CA ALA A 299 8.75 27.44 -2.65
C ALA A 299 7.46 26.64 -2.85
N TYR A 300 7.53 25.62 -3.71
CA TYR A 300 6.50 24.61 -3.85
C TYR A 300 7.11 23.22 -3.66
N HIS A 301 6.45 22.35 -2.90
CA HIS A 301 6.94 21.00 -2.57
C HIS A 301 5.92 19.98 -3.06
N LEU A 302 6.37 19.07 -3.92
CA LEU A 302 5.66 17.89 -4.38
C LEU A 302 5.94 16.77 -3.39
N GLY A 303 4.98 16.44 -2.53
CA GLY A 303 5.22 15.61 -1.36
C GLY A 303 6.00 16.35 -0.28
N GLY A 304 5.93 15.84 0.95
CA GLY A 304 6.68 16.44 2.05
C GLY A 304 6.37 15.84 3.42
N GLY A 305 6.38 14.51 3.55
CA GLY A 305 6.15 13.85 4.83
C GLY A 305 7.10 14.36 5.94
N GLY A 306 6.56 14.75 7.09
CA GLY A 306 7.33 15.34 8.19
C GLY A 306 7.73 16.81 7.98
N LEU A 307 7.53 17.35 6.76
CA LEU A 307 7.78 18.75 6.39
C LEU A 307 9.19 19.24 6.71
N THR A 308 10.19 18.35 6.69
CA THR A 308 11.57 18.65 7.10
C THR A 308 12.18 19.77 6.28
N PHE A 309 12.09 19.69 4.94
CA PHE A 309 12.67 20.72 4.08
C PHE A 309 11.90 22.06 4.11
N PRO A 310 10.55 22.10 4.11
CA PRO A 310 9.80 23.32 4.39
C PRO A 310 10.19 24.01 5.71
N ARG A 311 10.37 23.24 6.80
CA ARG A 311 10.80 23.76 8.11
C ARG A 311 12.23 24.30 8.08
N TYR A 312 13.12 23.59 7.39
CA TYR A 312 14.48 24.04 7.15
C TYR A 312 14.52 25.41 6.45
N LEU A 313 13.70 25.59 5.40
CA LEU A 313 13.60 26.87 4.70
C LEU A 313 13.01 27.97 5.59
N ALA A 314 11.97 27.67 6.37
CA ALA A 314 11.38 28.63 7.30
C ALA A 314 12.41 29.13 8.34
N ALA A 315 13.25 28.24 8.86
CA ALA A 315 14.29 28.57 9.84
C ALA A 315 15.48 29.33 9.24
N THR A 316 15.98 28.90 8.07
CA THR A 316 17.17 29.49 7.44
C THR A 316 16.87 30.73 6.58
N ARG A 317 15.61 30.89 6.16
CA ARG A 317 15.12 31.99 5.30
C ARG A 317 13.76 32.49 5.80
N PRO A 318 13.74 33.23 6.93
CA PRO A 318 12.50 33.76 7.48
C PRO A 318 11.70 34.57 6.45
N GLY A 319 10.39 34.32 6.38
CA GLY A 319 9.48 34.92 5.38
C GLY A 319 9.31 34.10 4.10
N THR A 320 9.99 32.95 3.97
CA THR A 320 9.72 31.99 2.89
C THR A 320 8.25 31.53 2.94
N ARG A 321 7.61 31.46 1.76
CA ARG A 321 6.29 30.88 1.59
C ARG A 321 6.43 29.53 0.92
N SER A 322 6.22 28.46 1.68
CA SER A 322 6.26 27.08 1.21
C SER A 322 4.84 26.56 1.04
N LEU A 323 4.46 26.22 -0.18
CA LEU A 323 3.22 25.49 -0.45
C LEU A 323 3.56 24.01 -0.68
N VAL A 324 2.93 23.10 0.05
CA VAL A 324 3.18 21.66 -0.02
C VAL A 324 1.92 20.96 -0.50
N SER A 325 2.05 20.11 -1.52
CA SER A 325 0.97 19.21 -1.95
C SER A 325 1.27 17.81 -1.43
N GLU A 326 0.47 17.37 -0.46
CA GLU A 326 0.57 16.05 0.16
C GLU A 326 -0.71 15.27 -0.15
N ILE A 327 -0.58 14.09 -0.75
CA ILE A 327 -1.74 13.29 -1.16
C ILE A 327 -2.47 12.67 0.03
N ASP A 328 -1.74 12.40 1.11
CA ASP A 328 -2.24 11.73 2.30
C ASP A 328 -2.59 12.69 3.44
N GLY A 329 -3.88 13.00 3.57
CA GLY A 329 -4.40 13.79 4.70
C GLY A 329 -4.18 13.14 6.08
N GLY A 330 -3.83 11.86 6.16
CA GLY A 330 -3.35 11.23 7.38
C GLY A 330 -1.98 11.75 7.81
N VAL A 331 -1.02 11.79 6.88
CA VAL A 331 0.33 12.35 7.10
C VAL A 331 0.23 13.81 7.54
N VAL A 332 -0.58 14.62 6.87
CA VAL A 332 -0.77 16.05 7.22
C VAL A 332 -1.33 16.23 8.64
N ARG A 333 -2.21 15.33 9.10
CA ARG A 333 -2.73 15.36 10.47
C ARG A 333 -1.63 15.01 11.47
N THR A 334 -0.87 13.95 11.24
CA THR A 334 0.27 13.59 12.09
C THR A 334 1.32 14.70 12.14
N ASP A 335 1.62 15.34 11.01
CA ASP A 335 2.57 16.44 10.95
C ASP A 335 2.16 17.61 11.88
N ARG A 336 0.85 17.85 11.99
CA ARG A 336 0.26 18.86 12.87
C ARG A 336 0.20 18.40 14.32
N ASP A 337 -0.36 17.22 14.56
CA ASP A 337 -0.76 16.77 15.88
C ASP A 337 0.42 16.21 16.68
N GLU A 338 1.38 15.56 16.02
CA GLU A 338 2.50 14.86 16.67
C GLU A 338 3.87 15.46 16.36
N LEU A 339 4.04 16.02 15.16
CA LEU A 339 5.32 16.62 14.73
C LEU A 339 5.35 18.14 14.89
N GLY A 340 4.31 18.75 15.46
CA GLY A 340 4.32 20.13 15.93
C GLY A 340 4.38 21.20 14.84
N LEU A 341 3.78 20.95 13.66
CA LEU A 341 3.67 21.97 12.61
C LEU A 341 2.99 23.24 13.15
N GLN A 342 3.77 24.32 13.25
CA GLN A 342 3.26 25.64 13.67
C GLN A 342 2.61 26.36 12.48
N SER A 343 1.44 26.95 12.71
CA SER A 343 0.62 27.59 11.66
C SER A 343 1.22 28.88 11.10
N ASP A 344 2.21 29.46 11.78
CA ASP A 344 2.85 30.75 11.49
C ASP A 344 4.19 30.61 10.74
N ALA A 345 4.65 29.39 10.46
CA ALA A 345 5.95 29.13 9.82
C ALA A 345 6.01 29.44 8.31
N GLY A 346 4.95 30.02 7.72
CA GLY A 346 4.87 30.27 6.27
C GLY A 346 4.72 28.99 5.44
N ILE A 347 4.28 27.89 6.06
CA ILE A 347 4.08 26.58 5.44
C ILE A 347 2.57 26.34 5.28
N GLU A 348 2.09 26.30 4.04
CA GLU A 348 0.73 25.91 3.68
C GLU A 348 0.77 24.48 3.13
N VAL A 349 -0.06 23.58 3.66
CA VAL A 349 -0.17 22.19 3.18
C VAL A 349 -1.56 21.96 2.61
N ARG A 350 -1.62 21.52 1.35
CA ARG A 350 -2.85 21.13 0.65
C ARG A 350 -2.90 19.61 0.55
N VAL A 351 -4.03 19.05 0.96
CA VAL A 351 -4.31 17.62 0.80
C VAL A 351 -4.80 17.39 -0.62
N GLU A 352 -3.89 17.14 -1.55
CA GLU A 352 -4.16 17.00 -2.97
C GLU A 352 -3.10 16.18 -3.69
N ASP A 353 -3.43 15.72 -4.90
CA ASP A 353 -2.44 15.10 -5.79
C ASP A 353 -1.42 16.14 -6.28
N GLY A 354 -0.12 15.83 -6.18
CA GLY A 354 0.96 16.75 -6.53
C GLY A 354 0.94 17.21 -7.99
N ARG A 355 0.52 16.35 -8.93
CA ARG A 355 0.42 16.66 -10.36
C ARG A 355 -0.68 17.69 -10.61
N LEU A 356 -1.83 17.51 -9.96
CA LEU A 356 -2.95 18.45 -10.04
C LEU A 356 -2.60 19.79 -9.36
N GLY A 357 -1.97 19.74 -8.20
CA GLY A 357 -1.49 20.93 -7.50
C GLY A 357 -0.50 21.73 -8.34
N LEU A 358 0.43 21.04 -9.00
CA LEU A 358 1.42 21.65 -9.90
C LEU A 358 0.75 22.34 -11.11
N ALA A 359 -0.21 21.67 -11.73
CA ALA A 359 -0.96 22.23 -12.86
C ALA A 359 -1.70 23.52 -12.48
N SER A 360 -2.13 23.65 -11.21
CA SER A 360 -2.85 24.83 -10.70
C SER A 360 -1.97 26.07 -10.45
N LEU A 361 -0.64 25.92 -10.46
CA LEU A 361 0.27 27.03 -10.18
C LEU A 361 0.28 28.06 -11.32
N ASP A 362 0.40 29.35 -10.99
CA ASP A 362 0.60 30.39 -11.99
C ASP A 362 1.99 30.27 -12.64
N PRO A 363 2.13 30.56 -13.96
CA PRO A 363 3.42 30.55 -14.62
C PRO A 363 4.42 31.53 -13.97
N GLY A 364 5.68 31.12 -13.79
CA GLY A 364 6.72 31.96 -13.21
C GLY A 364 6.49 32.39 -11.75
N SER A 365 5.61 31.70 -11.02
CA SER A 365 5.24 32.07 -9.64
C SER A 365 6.18 31.53 -8.56
N ARG A 366 7.06 30.58 -8.90
CA ARG A 366 7.91 29.88 -7.93
C ARG A 366 9.40 30.14 -8.17
N ASP A 367 10.12 30.35 -7.06
CA ASP A 367 11.59 30.39 -7.06
C ASP A 367 12.16 28.97 -6.97
N LEU A 368 11.52 28.10 -6.20
CA LEU A 368 11.99 26.76 -5.89
C LEU A 368 10.85 25.77 -6.02
N ILE A 369 11.08 24.67 -6.74
CA ILE A 369 10.21 23.50 -6.71
C ILE A 369 11.03 22.33 -6.16
N VAL A 370 10.49 21.63 -5.16
CA VAL A 370 11.12 20.47 -4.54
C VAL A 370 10.30 19.22 -4.85
N GLY A 371 10.91 18.23 -5.49
CA GLY A 371 10.34 16.90 -5.70
C GLY A 371 10.76 15.94 -4.61
N ASP A 372 9.84 15.58 -3.71
CA ASP A 372 10.09 14.64 -2.59
C ASP A 372 8.82 13.81 -2.32
N ALA A 373 8.23 13.28 -3.40
CA ALA A 373 7.00 12.48 -3.37
C ALA A 373 7.31 11.02 -3.65
N PHE A 374 6.93 10.14 -2.71
CA PHE A 374 7.14 8.70 -2.83
C PHE A 374 5.86 7.91 -2.54
N GLY A 375 5.57 6.94 -3.40
CA GLY A 375 4.55 5.91 -3.18
C GLY A 375 5.24 4.60 -2.78
N GLY A 376 5.68 4.49 -1.52
CA GLY A 376 6.49 3.36 -1.08
C GLY A 376 7.98 3.56 -1.41
N VAL A 377 8.55 2.72 -2.30
CA VAL A 377 9.98 2.77 -2.67
C VAL A 377 10.28 3.63 -3.91
N SER A 378 9.26 4.17 -4.59
CA SER A 378 9.41 4.85 -5.87
C SER A 378 8.67 6.18 -5.98
N VAL A 379 9.15 7.04 -6.86
CA VAL A 379 8.44 8.27 -7.27
C VAL A 379 7.26 7.88 -8.16
N PRO A 380 6.03 8.39 -7.92
CA PRO A 380 4.89 8.12 -8.78
C PRO A 380 5.17 8.49 -10.25
N TRP A 381 4.95 7.54 -11.17
CA TRP A 381 5.32 7.68 -12.59
C TRP A 381 4.79 8.96 -13.25
N HIS A 382 3.59 9.41 -12.88
CA HIS A 382 2.96 10.59 -13.48
C HIS A 382 3.62 11.92 -13.06
N LEU A 383 4.60 11.90 -12.16
CA LEU A 383 5.41 13.06 -11.76
C LEU A 383 6.77 13.12 -12.48
N THR A 384 7.17 12.07 -13.19
CA THR A 384 8.51 11.92 -13.79
C THR A 384 8.51 12.12 -15.31
N THR A 385 7.34 12.41 -15.89
CA THR A 385 7.13 12.52 -17.35
C THR A 385 7.52 13.87 -17.92
N THR A 386 7.78 13.92 -19.22
CA THR A 386 8.04 15.15 -19.99
C THR A 386 6.99 16.23 -19.73
N GLU A 387 5.72 15.85 -19.61
CA GLU A 387 4.59 16.72 -19.36
C GLU A 387 4.61 17.27 -17.92
N ALA A 388 4.98 16.44 -16.95
CA ALA A 388 5.18 16.86 -15.56
C ALA A 388 6.33 17.86 -15.44
N ILE A 389 7.46 17.55 -16.09
CA ILE A 389 8.61 18.43 -16.13
C ILE A 389 8.28 19.76 -16.85
N ALA A 390 7.45 19.74 -17.90
CA ALA A 390 7.00 20.94 -18.57
C ALA A 390 6.17 21.85 -17.64
N ASP A 391 5.32 21.28 -16.78
CA ASP A 391 4.56 22.03 -15.78
C ASP A 391 5.45 22.60 -14.67
N ILE A 392 6.47 21.85 -14.22
CA ILE A 392 7.50 22.35 -13.30
C ILE A 392 8.20 23.57 -13.93
N ARG A 393 8.64 23.42 -15.18
CA ARG A 393 9.31 24.51 -15.92
C ARG A 393 8.42 25.74 -16.07
N ARG A 394 7.14 25.54 -16.36
CA ARG A 394 6.15 26.63 -16.49
C ARG A 394 5.99 27.40 -15.18
N ALA A 395 5.92 26.71 -14.04
CA ALA A 395 5.71 27.32 -12.74
C ALA A 395 6.95 28.04 -12.18
N LEU A 396 8.16 27.62 -12.58
CA LEU A 396 9.42 28.28 -12.19
C LEU A 396 9.61 29.63 -12.89
N ASN A 397 10.14 30.61 -12.16
CA ASN A 397 10.60 31.87 -12.74
C ASN A 397 11.97 31.72 -13.42
N GLY A 398 12.44 32.77 -14.10
CA GLY A 398 13.70 32.74 -14.87
C GLY A 398 14.98 32.49 -14.07
N THR A 399 14.93 32.61 -12.74
CA THR A 399 16.04 32.28 -11.83
C THR A 399 15.82 31.00 -11.03
N GLY A 400 14.67 30.36 -11.24
CA GLY A 400 14.16 29.28 -10.44
C GLY A 400 14.95 27.98 -10.59
N VAL A 401 14.83 27.13 -9.59
CA VAL A 401 15.53 25.84 -9.52
C VAL A 401 14.52 24.75 -9.17
N TYR A 402 14.52 23.67 -9.94
CA TYR A 402 13.90 22.42 -9.55
C TYR A 402 14.97 21.55 -8.86
N VAL A 403 14.65 21.02 -7.69
CA VAL A 403 15.48 20.03 -7.02
C VAL A 403 14.62 18.84 -6.67
N ALA A 404 15.11 17.62 -6.88
CA ALA A 404 14.34 16.42 -6.56
C ALA A 404 15.21 15.33 -5.96
N ASN A 405 14.62 14.60 -5.02
CA ASN A 405 15.16 13.37 -4.47
C ASN A 405 14.80 12.20 -5.40
N LEU A 406 15.83 11.48 -5.88
CA LEU A 406 15.68 10.29 -6.70
C LEU A 406 16.12 9.07 -5.89
N ILE A 407 15.38 7.98 -6.00
CA ILE A 407 15.75 6.70 -5.40
C ILE A 407 15.77 5.65 -6.50
N ASP A 408 16.93 5.02 -6.68
CA ASP A 408 17.06 3.93 -7.63
C ASP A 408 18.21 2.99 -7.23
N TYR A 409 18.09 1.74 -7.65
CA TYR A 409 19.04 0.68 -7.36
C TYR A 409 19.43 -0.09 -8.62
N GLY A 410 20.41 -0.98 -8.50
CA GLY A 410 20.85 -1.81 -9.62
C GLY A 410 21.40 -0.95 -10.75
N GLN A 411 20.90 -1.10 -11.98
CA GLN A 411 21.45 -0.38 -13.14
C GLN A 411 21.17 1.14 -13.16
N LEU A 412 20.41 1.66 -12.19
CA LEU A 412 19.99 3.06 -12.12
C LEU A 412 19.17 3.50 -13.35
N SER A 413 18.43 2.56 -13.95
CA SER A 413 17.72 2.76 -15.21
C SER A 413 16.64 3.83 -15.10
N PHE A 414 15.93 3.87 -13.96
CA PHE A 414 14.91 4.87 -13.70
C PHE A 414 15.54 6.25 -13.48
N ALA A 415 16.58 6.35 -12.63
CA ALA A 415 17.26 7.62 -12.39
C ALA A 415 17.88 8.18 -13.68
N ARG A 416 18.45 7.32 -14.54
CA ARG A 416 18.96 7.73 -15.86
C ARG A 416 17.84 8.26 -16.77
N ALA A 417 16.71 7.58 -16.83
CA ALA A 417 15.55 7.99 -17.63
C ALA A 417 14.94 9.31 -17.13
N GLU A 418 14.83 9.51 -15.82
CA GLU A 418 14.33 10.76 -15.24
C GLU A 418 15.27 11.93 -15.52
N VAL A 419 16.58 11.74 -15.35
CA VAL A 419 17.58 12.77 -15.67
C VAL A 419 17.61 13.07 -17.18
N ALA A 420 17.43 12.05 -18.03
CA ALA A 420 17.27 12.23 -19.48
C ALA A 420 16.04 13.08 -19.82
N THR A 421 14.92 12.83 -19.13
CA THR A 421 13.66 13.55 -19.28
C THR A 421 13.80 15.02 -18.86
N LEU A 422 14.45 15.26 -17.71
CA LEU A 422 14.79 16.62 -17.26
C LEU A 422 15.66 17.36 -18.28
N SER A 423 16.60 16.65 -18.92
CA SER A 423 17.52 17.20 -19.92
C SER A 423 16.83 17.70 -21.20
N GLN A 424 15.57 17.34 -21.43
CA GLN A 424 14.79 17.91 -22.53
C GLN A 424 14.21 19.29 -22.21
N ALA A 425 14.02 19.60 -20.92
CA ALA A 425 13.31 20.80 -20.47
C ALA A 425 14.23 21.89 -19.93
N PHE A 426 15.40 21.51 -19.38
CA PHE A 426 16.34 22.40 -18.71
C PHE A 426 17.74 22.33 -19.33
N ASP A 427 18.40 23.49 -19.40
CA ASP A 427 19.73 23.63 -20.00
C ASP A 427 20.86 23.23 -19.05
N HIS A 428 20.63 23.37 -17.74
CA HIS A 428 21.62 23.11 -16.71
C HIS A 428 21.08 22.08 -15.72
N ILE A 429 21.75 20.93 -15.68
CA ILE A 429 21.41 19.83 -14.77
C ILE A 429 22.65 19.37 -14.02
N LEU A 430 22.46 19.16 -12.72
CA LEU A 430 23.43 18.56 -11.82
C LEU A 430 22.82 17.31 -11.20
N LEU A 431 23.62 16.25 -11.10
CA LEU A 431 23.29 15.08 -10.31
C LEU A 431 24.27 15.02 -9.13
N VAL A 432 23.74 14.85 -7.92
CA VAL A 432 24.50 14.87 -6.68
C VAL A 432 24.22 13.57 -5.91
N GLY A 433 25.26 12.91 -5.42
CA GLY A 433 25.08 11.64 -4.70
C GLY A 433 26.39 11.02 -4.27
N GLU A 434 26.29 9.91 -3.54
CA GLU A 434 27.47 9.13 -3.17
C GLU A 434 28.11 8.50 -4.43
N PRO A 435 29.45 8.60 -4.62
CA PRO A 435 30.09 8.08 -5.84
C PRO A 435 29.82 6.61 -6.13
N ARG A 436 29.69 5.78 -5.09
CA ARG A 436 29.38 4.35 -5.21
C ARG A 436 27.94 4.12 -5.65
N ASP A 437 26.99 4.79 -4.99
CA ASP A 437 25.58 4.67 -5.33
C ASP A 437 25.32 5.13 -6.78
N LEU A 438 26.04 6.16 -7.25
CA LEU A 438 25.96 6.68 -8.62
C LEU A 438 26.64 5.79 -9.68
N GLY A 439 27.35 4.73 -9.27
CA GLY A 439 28.09 3.85 -10.18
C GLY A 439 29.28 4.54 -10.85
N LEU A 440 29.87 5.54 -10.21
CA LEU A 440 31.06 6.24 -10.70
C LEU A 440 32.36 5.54 -10.31
N ASP A 441 32.30 4.61 -9.35
CA ASP A 441 33.41 3.75 -8.99
C ASP A 441 33.54 2.59 -9.99
N ALA A 442 34.53 2.67 -10.87
CA ALA A 442 34.75 1.66 -11.92
C ALA A 442 35.10 0.27 -11.37
N ALA A 443 35.42 0.14 -10.08
CA ALA A 443 35.75 -1.15 -9.47
C ALA A 443 34.51 -1.94 -9.01
N PHE A 444 33.33 -1.30 -8.92
CA PHE A 444 32.13 -1.92 -8.35
C PHE A 444 30.88 -1.60 -9.16
N ALA A 445 29.88 -2.49 -9.09
CA ALA A 445 28.55 -2.16 -9.56
C ALA A 445 27.93 -1.10 -8.61
N PRO A 446 27.07 -0.20 -9.11
CA PRO A 446 26.32 0.72 -8.27
C PRO A 446 25.53 -0.03 -7.20
N ASP A 447 25.66 0.41 -5.95
CA ASP A 447 24.86 -0.10 -4.83
C ASP A 447 23.42 0.43 -4.91
N GLY A 448 23.25 1.66 -5.42
CA GLY A 448 21.97 2.38 -5.45
C GLY A 448 21.61 3.05 -4.13
N GLY A 449 20.77 4.07 -4.19
CA GLY A 449 20.44 4.88 -3.01
C GLY A 449 19.68 6.15 -3.35
N ASN A 450 19.80 7.13 -2.47
CA ASN A 450 19.24 8.46 -2.69
C ASN A 450 20.23 9.34 -3.46
N PHE A 451 19.73 10.01 -4.49
CA PHE A 451 20.43 11.02 -5.26
C PHE A 451 19.62 12.31 -5.26
N VAL A 452 20.29 13.44 -5.47
CA VAL A 452 19.65 14.72 -5.68
C VAL A 452 19.93 15.17 -7.10
N VAL A 453 18.87 15.37 -7.88
CA VAL A 453 18.96 16.05 -9.17
C VAL A 453 18.57 17.51 -8.99
N ALA A 454 19.29 18.41 -9.65
CA ALA A 454 18.98 19.83 -9.70
C ALA A 454 18.92 20.29 -11.16
N ALA A 455 17.85 21.01 -11.53
CA ALA A 455 17.62 21.48 -12.88
C ALA A 455 17.25 22.98 -12.88
N SER A 456 17.82 23.74 -13.81
CA SER A 456 17.56 25.18 -13.93
C SER A 456 17.85 25.72 -15.34
N HIS A 457 17.33 26.91 -15.64
CA HIS A 457 17.64 27.69 -16.85
C HIS A 457 18.96 28.46 -16.75
N ARG A 458 19.53 28.58 -15.55
CA ARG A 458 20.82 29.22 -15.35
C ARG A 458 21.85 28.22 -14.85
N ALA A 459 23.11 28.50 -15.14
CA ALA A 459 24.21 27.74 -14.59
C ALA A 459 24.16 27.77 -13.05
N LEU A 460 24.28 26.58 -12.45
CA LEU A 460 24.44 26.39 -11.02
C LEU A 460 25.93 26.33 -10.70
N ASP A 461 26.35 26.96 -9.60
CA ASP A 461 27.75 27.00 -9.21
C ASP A 461 28.19 25.66 -8.61
N PHE A 462 28.76 24.83 -9.47
CA PHE A 462 29.26 23.50 -9.14
C PHE A 462 30.27 23.48 -7.98
N GLU A 463 31.24 24.41 -7.98
CA GLU A 463 32.29 24.43 -6.94
C GLU A 463 31.73 24.89 -5.60
N ALA A 464 30.80 25.85 -5.62
CA ALA A 464 30.09 26.24 -4.41
C ALA A 464 29.25 25.08 -3.84
N ILE A 465 28.53 24.34 -4.69
CA ILE A 465 27.74 23.17 -4.28
C ILE A 465 28.64 22.10 -3.66
N LYS A 466 29.76 21.78 -4.30
CA LYS A 466 30.74 20.82 -3.77
C LYS A 466 31.27 21.25 -2.41
N THR A 467 31.66 22.51 -2.27
CA THR A 467 32.13 23.08 -1.00
C THR A 467 31.05 22.98 0.09
N ALA A 468 29.78 23.23 -0.25
CA ALA A 468 28.66 23.11 0.67
C ALA A 468 28.37 21.65 1.08
N LEU A 469 28.52 20.69 0.17
CA LEU A 469 28.40 19.25 0.46
C LEU A 469 29.49 18.79 1.43
N ASP A 470 30.74 19.19 1.20
CA ASP A 470 31.86 18.88 2.08
C ASP A 470 31.65 19.48 3.48
N ALA A 471 31.19 20.74 3.57
CA ALA A 471 30.86 21.41 4.83
C ALA A 471 29.71 20.74 5.59
N ARG A 472 28.85 19.97 4.91
CA ARG A 472 27.75 19.18 5.48
C ARG A 472 28.11 17.71 5.68
N GLU A 473 29.38 17.35 5.52
CA GLU A 473 29.93 16.01 5.75
C GLU A 473 29.18 14.92 4.96
N THR A 474 28.69 15.23 3.75
CA THR A 474 27.95 14.23 2.95
C THR A 474 28.87 13.25 2.25
N GLN A 475 30.12 13.65 1.95
CA GLN A 475 31.05 12.90 1.07
C GLN A 475 30.51 12.67 -0.35
N TRP A 476 29.48 13.42 -0.74
CA TRP A 476 28.82 13.29 -2.04
C TRP A 476 29.58 14.03 -3.13
N THR A 477 29.52 13.50 -4.34
CA THR A 477 30.08 14.15 -5.53
C THR A 477 28.97 14.81 -6.34
N VAL A 478 29.38 15.66 -7.28
CA VAL A 478 28.50 16.33 -8.23
C VAL A 478 28.91 15.92 -9.65
N VAL A 479 27.94 15.57 -10.49
CA VAL A 479 28.09 15.14 -11.88
C VAL A 479 27.35 16.11 -12.79
N GLN A 480 28.03 16.62 -13.81
CA GLN A 480 27.46 17.59 -14.76
C GLN A 480 28.09 17.48 -16.16
N GLY A 481 27.50 18.17 -17.13
CA GLY A 481 28.06 18.33 -18.48
C GLY A 481 28.30 17.00 -19.19
N GLU A 482 29.49 16.80 -19.76
CA GLU A 482 29.84 15.57 -20.49
C GLU A 482 29.83 14.32 -19.60
N ALA A 483 30.19 14.46 -18.32
CA ALA A 483 30.14 13.34 -17.39
C ALA A 483 28.69 12.91 -17.13
N LEU A 484 27.78 13.87 -16.98
CA LEU A 484 26.35 13.59 -16.83
C LEU A 484 25.77 12.98 -18.10
N ARG A 485 26.10 13.50 -19.29
CA ARG A 485 25.65 12.90 -20.56
C ARG A 485 26.10 11.46 -20.73
N ARG A 486 27.34 11.14 -20.36
CA ARG A 486 27.83 9.75 -20.33
C ARG A 486 27.14 8.88 -19.27
N TRP A 487 26.81 9.48 -18.12
CA TRP A 487 26.07 8.80 -17.07
C TRP A 487 24.62 8.52 -17.46
N ILE A 488 23.96 9.42 -18.19
CA ILE A 488 22.63 9.18 -18.76
C ILE A 488 22.69 8.04 -19.79
N GLY A 489 23.68 8.07 -20.69
CA GLY A 489 23.84 7.06 -21.72
C GLY A 489 22.73 7.13 -22.77
N ASP A 490 22.16 5.99 -23.11
CA ASP A 490 21.08 5.79 -24.08
C ASP A 490 19.68 5.69 -23.44
N ALA A 491 19.54 6.13 -22.18
CA ALA A 491 18.28 6.07 -21.45
C ALA A 491 17.15 6.81 -22.19
N GLU A 492 16.00 6.14 -22.31
CA GLU A 492 14.80 6.70 -22.91
C GLU A 492 14.14 7.72 -21.98
N THR A 493 13.48 8.72 -22.55
CA THR A 493 12.72 9.70 -21.78
C THR A 493 11.31 9.20 -21.47
N LEU A 494 10.79 9.61 -20.32
CA LEU A 494 9.49 9.21 -19.82
C LEU A 494 8.43 10.21 -20.29
N SER A 495 7.29 9.72 -20.76
CA SER A 495 6.13 10.52 -21.18
C SER A 495 4.85 10.00 -20.55
N ASP A 496 3.79 10.79 -20.55
CA ASP A 496 2.48 10.34 -20.02
C ASP A 496 1.97 9.06 -20.75
N ASP A 497 2.33 8.88 -22.02
CA ASP A 497 1.98 7.69 -22.81
C ASP A 497 2.93 6.49 -22.58
N TYR A 498 4.14 6.74 -22.08
CA TYR A 498 5.16 5.71 -21.86
C TYR A 498 6.11 6.10 -20.72
N ALA A 499 5.79 5.62 -19.52
CA ALA A 499 6.61 5.79 -18.31
C ALA A 499 6.69 4.45 -17.54
N PRO A 500 7.50 3.48 -18.00
CA PRO A 500 7.61 2.14 -17.42
C PRO A 500 8.41 2.13 -16.10
N VAL A 501 8.09 3.03 -15.16
CA VAL A 501 8.85 3.25 -13.92
C VAL A 501 9.00 1.96 -13.11
N ASP A 502 7.92 1.18 -12.98
CA ASP A 502 7.95 -0.10 -12.25
C ASP A 502 8.88 -1.14 -12.91
N GLN A 503 9.12 -1.07 -14.22
CA GLN A 503 10.06 -1.97 -14.91
C GLN A 503 11.50 -1.46 -14.87
N LEU A 504 11.69 -0.16 -14.70
CA LEU A 504 13.00 0.48 -14.64
C LEU A 504 13.63 0.41 -13.24
N LEU A 505 12.80 0.32 -12.21
CA LEU A 505 13.24 0.21 -10.83
C LEU A 505 13.66 -1.22 -10.49
N GLU A 506 14.79 -1.34 -9.82
CA GLU A 506 15.23 -2.59 -9.21
C GLU A 506 15.00 -2.55 -7.69
N PRO A 507 14.62 -3.67 -7.04
CA PRO A 507 14.48 -3.71 -5.59
C PRO A 507 15.82 -3.42 -4.92
N ALA A 508 15.79 -2.67 -3.81
CA ALA A 508 16.98 -2.47 -2.99
C ALA A 508 17.61 -3.84 -2.64
N PRO A 509 18.91 -4.06 -2.88
CA PRO A 509 19.54 -5.31 -2.51
C PRO A 509 19.42 -5.47 -0.99
N THR A 510 18.84 -6.59 -0.54
CA THR A 510 18.85 -6.93 0.89
C THR A 510 20.31 -7.01 1.31
N ARG A 511 20.81 -6.04 2.07
CA ARG A 511 22.14 -6.10 2.68
C ARG A 511 22.20 -7.38 3.51
N SER A 512 22.75 -8.45 2.96
CA SER A 512 23.16 -9.59 3.76
C SER A 512 24.20 -9.04 4.72
N ALA A 513 23.88 -9.02 6.00
CA ALA A 513 24.85 -8.70 7.05
C ALA A 513 26.12 -9.53 6.78
N ARG A 514 27.21 -8.84 6.46
CA ARG A 514 28.57 -9.37 6.59
C ARG A 514 29.16 -8.79 7.85
#